data_AF-A0A383S7W6-F1
#
_entry.id   AF-A0A383S7W6-F1
#
_cell.length_a   1.000
_cell.length_b   1.000
_cell.length_c   1.000
_cell.angle_alpha   90.00
_cell.angle_beta   90.00
_cell.angle_gamma   90.00
#
_symmetry.space_group_name_H-M   'P 1'
#
loop_
_entity.id
_entity.type
_entity.pdbx_description
1 polymer ?
#
loop_
_entity_poly.entity_id
_entity_poly.type
_entity_poly.pdbx_seq_one_letter_code
_entity_poly.pdbx_strand_id
1 'polypeptide(L)'
;MRRAGFVPLILPDARGKRRWTGFGPVGAGCENRGMPGYAVLDLETTGFSPRRGDRIVEIGIVLLDEQGRSQGEWGTLIQPWRDVGATSVHHITDRDVAAAPTLEQVTGRLIAQLRGRLVIAHNASFDVSFLDTELRRVGAELPPEPMPSVCTMRLGRTLLSPRPPTFKLADCCRAAGVSLRHAHSALGDARATAELFGVYLDIASALDGPAPWSGAGGRAEHYAWPVGLADPVDAPLLLRS
;
A
#
# COMPACT_ATOMS: atom_id res chain seq x y z
N MET A 1 -10.13 -26.92 -19.73
CA MET A 1 -10.94 -27.04 -18.51
C MET A 1 -10.36 -26.10 -17.46
N ARG A 2 -11.07 -25.02 -17.10
CA ARG A 2 -10.61 -24.05 -16.09
C ARG A 2 -10.76 -24.67 -14.70
N ARG A 3 -9.69 -24.78 -13.91
CA ARG A 3 -9.77 -25.17 -12.50
C ARG A 3 -10.28 -23.98 -11.70
N ALA A 4 -11.29 -24.21 -10.85
CA ALA A 4 -11.82 -23.20 -9.94
C ALA A 4 -10.73 -22.76 -8.96
N GLY A 5 -10.52 -21.45 -8.83
CA GLY A 5 -9.64 -20.89 -7.81
C GLY A 5 -10.22 -21.14 -6.42
N PHE A 6 -9.34 -21.31 -5.44
CA PHE A 6 -9.73 -21.41 -4.03
C PHE A 6 -9.29 -20.15 -3.29
N VAL A 7 -10.09 -19.69 -2.32
CA VAL A 7 -9.76 -18.55 -1.45
C VAL A 7 -9.66 -18.99 0.01
N PRO A 8 -8.86 -18.31 0.85
CA PRO A 8 -8.78 -18.62 2.28
C PRO A 8 -10.16 -18.56 2.94
N LEU A 9 -10.58 -19.66 3.53
CA LEU A 9 -11.81 -19.76 4.29
C LEU A 9 -11.51 -19.45 5.75
N ILE A 10 -12.11 -18.38 6.26
CA ILE A 10 -11.99 -17.96 7.66
C ILE A 10 -13.39 -18.02 8.27
N LEU A 11 -13.63 -19.03 9.10
CA LEU A 11 -14.90 -19.21 9.80
C LEU A 11 -14.75 -18.83 11.29
N PRO A 12 -15.81 -18.30 11.92
CA PRO A 12 -15.82 -18.09 13.37
C PRO A 12 -15.80 -19.44 14.10
N ASP A 13 -14.95 -19.55 15.12
CA ASP A 13 -15.02 -20.66 16.06
C ASP A 13 -16.27 -20.56 16.94
N ALA A 14 -16.51 -21.58 17.79
CA ALA A 14 -17.65 -21.61 18.71
C ALA A 14 -17.68 -20.43 19.73
N ARG A 15 -16.63 -19.58 19.75
CA ARG A 15 -16.51 -18.37 20.57
C ARG A 15 -16.53 -17.08 19.74
N GLY A 16 -16.88 -17.17 18.45
CA GLY A 16 -16.97 -16.03 17.54
C GLY A 16 -15.64 -15.49 17.04
N LYS A 17 -14.50 -16.13 17.36
CA LYS A 17 -13.19 -15.69 16.87
C LYS A 17 -12.93 -16.27 15.49
N ARG A 18 -12.73 -15.40 14.51
CA ARG A 18 -12.40 -15.77 13.13
C ARG A 18 -11.03 -16.45 13.08
N ARG A 19 -10.99 -17.72 12.68
CA ARG A 19 -9.77 -18.52 12.49
C ARG A 19 -9.71 -19.03 11.06
N TRP A 20 -8.49 -19.13 10.53
CA TRP A 20 -8.26 -19.76 9.24
C TRP A 20 -8.59 -21.25 9.32
N THR A 21 -9.49 -21.74 8.45
CA THR A 21 -9.99 -23.12 8.45
C THR A 21 -9.71 -23.86 7.13
N GLY A 22 -8.94 -23.26 6.22
CA GLY A 22 -8.53 -23.88 4.95
C GLY A 22 -8.83 -23.01 3.74
N PHE A 23 -9.09 -23.65 2.60
CA PHE A 23 -9.37 -23.01 1.32
C PHE A 23 -10.70 -23.51 0.75
N GLY A 24 -11.59 -22.62 0.34
CA GLY A 24 -12.93 -22.96 -0.21
C GLY A 24 -13.09 -22.57 -1.69
N PRO A 25 -14.01 -23.22 -2.44
CA PRO A 25 -14.26 -22.88 -3.83
C PRO A 25 -14.87 -21.47 -3.94
N VAL A 26 -14.48 -20.70 -4.95
CA VAL A 26 -15.08 -19.40 -5.24
C VAL A 26 -16.54 -19.60 -5.66
N GLY A 27 -17.47 -19.34 -4.74
CA GLY A 27 -18.90 -19.35 -5.03
C GLY A 27 -19.28 -18.17 -5.92
N ALA A 28 -20.02 -18.44 -7.00
CA ALA A 28 -20.68 -17.43 -7.80
C ALA A 28 -21.76 -16.73 -6.95
N GLY A 29 -21.36 -15.68 -6.23
CA GLY A 29 -22.24 -14.95 -5.32
C GLY A 29 -21.59 -14.34 -4.09
N CYS A 30 -20.29 -14.57 -3.81
CA CYS A 30 -19.62 -13.80 -2.77
C CYS A 30 -19.25 -12.42 -3.32
N GLU A 31 -19.84 -11.38 -2.73
CA GLU A 31 -19.54 -10.00 -3.04
C GLU A 31 -18.02 -9.76 -2.95
N ASN A 32 -17.49 -9.12 -4.00
CA ASN A 32 -16.09 -8.73 -4.16
C ASN A 32 -15.68 -7.59 -3.20
N ARG A 33 -16.14 -7.62 -1.94
CA ARG A 33 -15.80 -6.62 -0.93
C ARG A 33 -14.44 -6.98 -0.31
N GLY A 34 -13.43 -6.17 -0.59
CA GLY A 34 -12.18 -6.20 0.17
C GLY A 34 -12.42 -5.87 1.64
N MET A 35 -11.42 -6.10 2.50
CA MET A 35 -11.56 -5.71 3.91
C MET A 35 -11.46 -4.19 4.05
N PRO A 36 -12.41 -3.52 4.73
CA PRO A 36 -12.36 -2.09 4.95
C PRO A 36 -11.19 -1.72 5.88
N GLY A 37 -10.70 -0.49 5.75
CA GLY A 37 -9.55 0.02 6.49
C GLY A 37 -8.60 0.80 5.59
N TYR A 38 -7.32 0.82 5.97
CA TYR A 38 -6.30 1.61 5.31
C TYR A 38 -5.15 0.72 4.83
N ALA A 39 -4.63 1.02 3.64
CA ALA A 39 -3.39 0.44 3.14
C ALA A 39 -2.37 1.57 3.00
N VAL A 40 -1.42 1.62 3.93
CA VAL A 40 -0.36 2.63 3.94
C VAL A 40 0.75 2.15 3.01
N LEU A 41 0.88 2.80 1.87
CA LEU A 41 1.78 2.46 0.78
C LEU A 41 2.96 3.43 0.74
N ASP A 42 4.13 2.87 0.48
CA ASP A 42 5.32 3.60 0.07
C ASP A 42 6.07 2.80 -1.00
N LEU A 43 6.69 3.50 -1.96
CA LEU A 43 7.42 2.91 -3.08
C LEU A 43 8.81 3.51 -3.19
N GLU A 44 9.80 2.64 -3.38
CA GLU A 44 11.11 3.06 -3.90
C GLU A 44 11.16 2.84 -5.41
N THR A 45 11.78 3.76 -6.13
CA THR A 45 11.73 3.81 -7.59
C THR A 45 13.08 4.14 -8.20
N THR A 46 13.27 3.75 -9.46
CA THR A 46 14.53 4.00 -10.19
C THR A 46 14.82 5.47 -10.51
N GLY A 47 13.86 6.35 -10.22
CA GLY A 47 13.87 7.76 -10.58
C GLY A 47 12.52 8.39 -10.23
N PHE A 48 12.25 9.58 -10.77
CA PHE A 48 11.13 10.41 -10.31
C PHE A 48 9.90 10.38 -11.23
N SER A 49 9.94 9.70 -12.38
CA SER A 49 8.87 9.81 -13.37
C SER A 49 8.56 8.50 -14.09
N PRO A 50 7.39 7.89 -13.82
CA PRO A 50 7.00 6.67 -14.54
C PRO A 50 6.73 6.98 -16.03
N ARG A 51 6.38 8.22 -16.37
CA ARG A 51 6.24 8.70 -17.76
C ARG A 51 7.56 8.74 -18.53
N ARG A 52 8.70 8.86 -17.84
CA ARG A 52 10.05 8.77 -18.43
C ARG A 52 10.60 7.36 -18.40
N GLY A 53 9.78 6.38 -17.99
CA GLY A 53 10.13 4.97 -17.94
C GLY A 53 10.70 4.50 -16.60
N ASP A 54 10.80 5.35 -15.59
CA ASP A 54 11.24 4.93 -14.25
C ASP A 54 10.30 3.87 -13.67
N ARG A 55 10.86 2.95 -12.88
CA ARG A 55 10.17 1.74 -12.44
C ARG A 55 10.18 1.64 -10.91
N ILE A 56 9.28 0.82 -10.37
CA ILE A 56 9.26 0.46 -8.95
C ILE A 56 10.39 -0.56 -8.68
N VAL A 57 11.12 -0.39 -7.59
CA VAL A 57 12.19 -1.31 -7.12
C VAL A 57 11.93 -1.88 -5.73
N GLU A 58 11.01 -1.28 -4.96
CA GLU A 58 10.54 -1.83 -3.69
C GLU A 58 9.11 -1.36 -3.43
N ILE A 59 8.33 -2.23 -2.78
CA ILE A 59 6.99 -1.91 -2.30
C ILE A 59 6.92 -2.18 -0.81
N GLY A 60 6.39 -1.23 -0.04
CA GLY A 60 6.08 -1.38 1.38
C GLY A 60 4.61 -1.08 1.65
N ILE A 61 3.92 -1.97 2.35
CA ILE A 61 2.52 -1.82 2.73
C ILE A 61 2.34 -2.15 4.21
N VAL A 62 1.74 -1.23 4.95
CA VAL A 62 1.20 -1.47 6.29
C VAL A 62 -0.32 -1.44 6.23
N LEU A 63 -0.96 -2.50 6.70
CA LEU A 63 -2.41 -2.64 6.73
C LEU A 63 -2.93 -2.18 8.08
N LEU A 64 -3.92 -1.29 8.07
CA LEU A 64 -4.60 -0.84 9.27
C LEU A 64 -6.10 -1.13 9.15
N ASP A 65 -6.75 -1.40 10.28
CA ASP A 65 -8.21 -1.39 10.34
C ASP A 65 -8.77 0.04 10.32
N GLU A 66 -10.10 0.17 10.32
CA GLU A 66 -10.79 1.46 10.29
C GLU A 66 -10.50 2.35 11.51
N GLN A 67 -9.99 1.77 12.60
CA GLN A 67 -9.56 2.51 13.80
C GLN A 67 -8.06 2.82 13.78
N GLY A 68 -7.36 2.54 12.68
CA GLY A 68 -5.92 2.79 12.54
C GLY A 68 -5.03 1.75 13.22
N ARG A 69 -5.56 0.62 13.68
CA ARG A 69 -4.75 -0.43 14.34
C ARG A 69 -4.14 -1.36 13.30
N SER A 70 -2.86 -1.72 13.49
CA SER A 70 -2.14 -2.60 12.57
C SER A 70 -2.78 -3.98 12.44
N GLN A 71 -2.98 -4.42 11.20
CA GLN A 71 -3.47 -5.75 10.82
C GLN A 71 -2.38 -6.63 10.20
N GLY A 72 -1.22 -6.04 9.88
CA GLY A 72 -0.12 -6.73 9.24
C GLY A 72 0.65 -5.85 8.28
N GLU A 73 1.68 -6.43 7.71
CA GLU A 73 2.62 -5.76 6.82
C GLU A 73 2.96 -6.66 5.65
N TRP A 74 3.22 -6.06 4.50
CA TRP A 74 3.66 -6.76 3.30
C TRP A 74 4.65 -5.88 2.55
N GLY A 75 5.68 -6.49 2.00
CA GLY A 75 6.63 -5.77 1.16
C GLY A 75 7.50 -6.73 0.37
N THR A 76 8.13 -6.20 -0.67
CA THR A 76 9.11 -6.92 -1.47
C THR A 76 9.92 -5.95 -2.32
N LEU A 77 11.17 -6.30 -2.59
CA LEU A 77 11.93 -5.78 -3.72
C LEU A 77 11.24 -6.19 -5.03
N ILE A 78 11.46 -5.40 -6.07
CA ILE A 78 10.94 -5.62 -7.42
C ILE A 78 12.11 -5.56 -8.40
N GLN A 79 12.20 -6.53 -9.30
CA GLN A 79 13.12 -6.48 -10.44
C GLN A 79 12.57 -5.52 -11.51
N PRO A 80 13.21 -4.35 -11.74
CA PRO A 80 12.69 -3.34 -12.65
C PRO A 80 13.03 -3.59 -14.13
N TRP A 81 13.90 -4.58 -14.43
CA TRP A 81 14.49 -4.86 -15.75
C TRP A 81 15.18 -3.65 -16.37
N ARG A 82 15.88 -2.87 -15.53
CA ARG A 82 16.70 -1.72 -15.90
C ARG A 82 17.68 -1.42 -14.75
N ASP A 83 18.58 -0.48 -14.99
CA ASP A 83 19.40 0.13 -13.93
C ASP A 83 18.51 0.60 -12.78
N VAL A 84 18.86 0.14 -11.57
CA VAL A 84 18.12 0.45 -10.36
C VAL A 84 18.06 1.95 -10.10
N GLY A 85 19.04 2.75 -10.52
CA GLY A 85 19.06 4.19 -10.27
C GLY A 85 18.96 4.55 -8.79
N ALA A 86 19.04 5.84 -8.46
CA ALA A 86 18.77 6.40 -7.11
C ALA A 86 19.34 5.64 -5.88
N THR A 87 20.35 4.77 -6.05
CA THR A 87 20.93 3.93 -4.99
C THR A 87 21.51 4.75 -3.84
N SER A 88 21.96 5.98 -4.11
CA SER A 88 22.40 6.91 -3.05
C SER A 88 21.28 7.35 -2.11
N VAL A 89 20.02 7.20 -2.52
CA VAL A 89 18.82 7.53 -1.75
C VAL A 89 18.33 6.30 -1.02
N HIS A 90 17.90 5.27 -1.76
CA HIS A 90 17.22 4.11 -1.19
C HIS A 90 18.15 2.93 -0.89
N HIS A 91 19.43 3.00 -1.24
CA HIS A 91 20.43 1.97 -0.93
C HIS A 91 20.17 0.57 -1.54
N ILE A 92 19.29 0.49 -2.54
CA ILE A 92 19.04 -0.74 -3.32
C ILE A 92 20.01 -0.74 -4.50
N THR A 93 20.68 -1.87 -4.70
CA THR A 93 21.61 -2.11 -5.80
C THR A 93 21.00 -3.08 -6.82
N ASP A 94 21.57 -3.14 -8.03
CA ASP A 94 21.17 -4.13 -9.04
C ASP A 94 21.29 -5.58 -8.52
N ARG A 95 22.24 -5.82 -7.60
CA ARG A 95 22.42 -7.13 -6.98
C ARG A 95 21.24 -7.52 -6.10
N ASP A 96 20.66 -6.58 -5.37
CA ASP A 96 19.55 -6.84 -4.44
C ASP A 96 18.28 -7.24 -5.21
N VAL A 97 18.04 -6.62 -6.36
CA VAL A 97 16.86 -6.88 -7.19
C VAL A 97 17.07 -8.01 -8.20
N ALA A 98 18.29 -8.53 -8.38
CA ALA A 98 18.61 -9.52 -9.40
C ALA A 98 17.73 -10.78 -9.34
N ALA A 99 17.40 -11.24 -8.13
CA ALA A 99 16.53 -12.38 -7.87
C ALA A 99 15.14 -11.98 -7.35
N ALA A 100 14.84 -10.68 -7.29
CA ALA A 100 13.56 -10.17 -6.84
C ALA A 100 12.46 -10.51 -7.87
N PRO A 101 11.21 -10.65 -7.43
CA PRO A 101 10.10 -10.88 -8.33
C PRO A 101 9.87 -9.66 -9.21
N THR A 102 9.31 -9.85 -10.40
CA THR A 102 8.79 -8.74 -11.21
C THR A 102 7.46 -8.26 -10.62
N LEU A 103 7.03 -7.05 -10.99
CA LEU A 103 5.72 -6.56 -10.55
C LEU A 103 4.59 -7.49 -11.02
N GLU A 104 4.65 -7.97 -12.26
CA GLU A 104 3.66 -8.91 -12.82
C GLU A 104 3.47 -10.15 -11.93
N GLN A 105 4.58 -10.68 -11.37
CA GLN A 105 4.56 -11.87 -10.52
C GLN A 105 3.93 -11.64 -9.14
N VAL A 106 3.80 -10.38 -8.70
CA VAL A 106 3.23 -10.03 -7.38
C VAL A 106 1.95 -9.19 -7.48
N THR A 107 1.43 -8.96 -8.70
CA THR A 107 0.32 -8.02 -8.91
C THR A 107 -0.97 -8.50 -8.24
N GLY A 108 -1.26 -9.81 -8.24
CA GLY A 108 -2.41 -10.37 -7.54
C GLY A 108 -2.32 -10.18 -6.02
N ARG A 109 -1.18 -10.52 -5.41
CA ARG A 109 -0.89 -10.25 -3.99
C ARG A 109 -0.99 -8.77 -3.65
N LEU A 110 -0.38 -7.89 -4.45
CA LEU A 110 -0.40 -6.45 -4.28
C LEU A 110 -1.85 -5.91 -4.26
N ILE A 111 -2.63 -6.25 -5.28
CA ILE A 111 -4.05 -5.82 -5.36
C ILE A 111 -4.85 -6.41 -4.20
N ALA A 112 -4.58 -7.64 -3.75
CA ALA A 112 -5.26 -8.22 -2.60
C ALA A 112 -5.00 -7.42 -1.30
N GLN A 113 -3.82 -6.80 -1.15
CA GLN A 113 -3.55 -5.90 -0.02
C GLN A 113 -4.32 -4.58 -0.12
N LEU A 114 -4.46 -4.02 -1.33
CA LEU A 114 -5.09 -2.71 -1.54
C LEU A 114 -6.62 -2.75 -1.66
N ARG A 115 -7.19 -3.87 -2.11
CA ARG A 115 -8.62 -3.98 -2.41
C ARG A 115 -9.48 -3.73 -1.17
N GLY A 116 -10.46 -2.83 -1.32
CA GLY A 116 -11.40 -2.43 -0.27
C GLY A 116 -10.82 -1.46 0.77
N ARG A 117 -9.55 -1.08 0.66
CA ARG A 117 -8.87 -0.17 1.59
C ARG A 117 -8.61 1.18 0.96
N LEU A 118 -8.68 2.23 1.77
CA LEU A 118 -8.25 3.56 1.38
C LEU A 118 -6.71 3.59 1.36
N VAL A 119 -6.12 3.96 0.22
CA VAL A 119 -4.67 4.06 0.09
C VAL A 119 -4.18 5.30 0.83
N ILE A 120 -3.21 5.13 1.72
CA ILE A 120 -2.57 6.23 2.46
C ILE A 120 -1.11 6.26 2.02
N ALA A 121 -0.59 7.43 1.68
CA ALA A 121 0.83 7.56 1.34
C ALA A 121 1.37 8.96 1.66
N HIS A 122 2.67 9.07 1.90
CA HIS A 122 3.32 10.35 2.11
C HIS A 122 3.81 10.90 0.77
N ASN A 123 3.18 11.97 0.27
CA ASN A 123 3.28 12.40 -1.14
C ASN A 123 2.55 11.47 -2.13
N ALA A 124 1.36 10.99 -1.75
CA ALA A 124 0.57 9.99 -2.47
C ALA A 124 0.45 10.14 -4.01
N SER A 125 0.49 11.36 -4.57
CA SER A 125 0.47 11.53 -6.02
C SER A 125 1.66 10.87 -6.71
N PHE A 126 2.80 10.77 -6.03
CA PHE A 126 3.99 10.07 -6.51
C PHE A 126 3.71 8.57 -6.58
N ASP A 127 3.41 7.94 -5.44
CA ASP A 127 3.20 6.50 -5.33
C ASP A 127 2.08 6.00 -6.23
N VAL A 128 0.93 6.69 -6.20
CA VAL A 128 -0.24 6.35 -7.02
C VAL A 128 0.08 6.44 -8.51
N SER A 129 0.88 7.41 -8.94
CA SER A 129 1.24 7.54 -10.36
C SER A 129 2.16 6.41 -10.86
N PHE A 130 3.08 5.95 -10.01
CA PHE A 130 3.94 4.81 -10.30
C PHE A 130 3.14 3.52 -10.32
N LEU A 131 2.32 3.30 -9.29
CA LEU A 131 1.47 2.11 -9.19
C LEU A 131 0.50 2.02 -10.36
N ASP A 132 -0.22 3.09 -10.69
CA ASP A 132 -1.15 3.14 -11.84
C ASP A 132 -0.43 2.84 -13.16
N THR A 133 0.74 3.44 -13.40
CA THR A 133 1.51 3.21 -14.64
C THR A 133 2.00 1.78 -14.76
N GLU A 134 2.52 1.22 -13.68
CA GLU A 134 3.05 -0.14 -13.70
C GLU A 134 1.94 -1.20 -13.75
N LEU A 135 0.80 -0.97 -13.10
CA LEU A 135 -0.37 -1.84 -13.22
C LEU A 135 -0.90 -1.89 -14.66
N ARG A 136 -0.97 -0.74 -15.36
CA ARG A 136 -1.29 -0.74 -16.80
C ARG A 136 -0.26 -1.51 -17.62
N ARG A 137 1.04 -1.38 -17.30
CA ARG A 137 2.12 -2.08 -18.01
C ARG A 137 1.98 -3.60 -17.96
N VAL A 138 1.49 -4.15 -16.85
CA VAL A 138 1.30 -5.60 -16.65
C VAL A 138 -0.12 -6.07 -17.04
N GLY A 139 -0.92 -5.22 -17.69
CA GLY A 139 -2.28 -5.56 -18.13
C GLY A 139 -3.33 -5.58 -17.01
N ALA A 140 -3.01 -5.07 -15.82
CA ALA A 140 -3.91 -4.92 -14.68
C ALA A 140 -4.48 -3.49 -14.62
N GLU A 141 -5.10 -3.03 -15.70
CA GLU A 141 -5.57 -1.65 -15.82
C GLU A 141 -6.59 -1.28 -14.75
N LEU A 142 -6.38 -0.11 -14.14
CA LEU A 142 -7.32 0.49 -13.21
C LEU A 142 -8.47 1.17 -13.95
N PRO A 143 -9.66 1.30 -13.33
CA PRO A 143 -10.77 2.02 -13.92
C PRO A 143 -10.44 3.52 -14.11
N PRO A 144 -11.20 4.26 -14.95
CA PRO A 144 -10.95 5.67 -15.23
C PRO A 144 -11.00 6.57 -13.99
N GLU A 145 -11.76 6.16 -12.97
CA GLU A 145 -11.85 6.86 -11.70
C GLU A 145 -10.49 6.84 -10.98
N PRO A 146 -10.07 7.99 -10.40
CA PRO A 146 -8.83 8.03 -9.62
C PRO A 146 -8.86 7.05 -8.46
N MET A 147 -7.75 6.34 -8.27
CA MET A 147 -7.53 5.49 -7.10
C MET A 147 -7.79 6.29 -5.81
N PRO A 148 -8.75 5.88 -4.96
CA PRO A 148 -9.03 6.54 -3.71
C PRO A 148 -7.78 6.53 -2.82
N SER A 149 -7.25 7.72 -2.56
CA SER A 149 -6.02 7.89 -1.80
C SER A 149 -6.03 9.15 -0.94
N VAL A 150 -5.23 9.14 0.12
CA VAL A 150 -5.00 10.25 1.04
C VAL A 150 -3.51 10.51 1.16
N CYS A 151 -3.14 11.79 1.07
CA CYS A 151 -1.76 12.24 1.16
C CYS A 151 -1.46 12.77 2.57
N THR A 152 -0.65 12.06 3.35
CA THR A 152 -0.29 12.47 4.73
C THR A 152 0.54 13.75 4.76
N MET A 153 1.28 14.06 3.70
CA MET A 153 1.95 15.36 3.53
C MET A 153 0.93 16.51 3.44
N ARG A 154 -0.17 16.32 2.70
CA ARG A 154 -1.24 17.34 2.60
C ARG A 154 -2.01 17.45 3.92
N LEU A 155 -2.30 16.32 4.57
CA LEU A 155 -2.91 16.33 5.90
C LEU A 155 -2.03 17.05 6.92
N GLY A 156 -0.71 16.81 6.91
CA GLY A 156 0.23 17.51 7.78
C GLY A 156 0.16 19.03 7.61
N ARG A 157 0.02 19.53 6.39
CA ARG A 157 -0.18 20.98 6.13
C ARG A 157 -1.43 21.54 6.80
N THR A 158 -2.49 20.75 6.90
CA THR A 158 -3.73 21.17 7.54
C THR A 158 -3.69 20.98 9.05
N LEU A 159 -3.14 19.86 9.53
CA LEU A 159 -3.29 19.40 10.92
C LEU A 159 -2.10 19.75 11.82
N LEU A 160 -0.90 19.93 11.27
CA LEU A 160 0.31 20.23 12.06
C LEU A 160 0.71 21.72 12.02
N SER A 161 0.21 22.46 11.03
CA SER A 161 0.57 23.88 10.84
C SER A 161 0.38 24.72 12.11
N PRO A 162 1.29 25.67 12.40
CA PRO A 162 2.36 26.19 11.53
C PRO A 162 3.71 25.45 11.64
N ARG A 163 3.79 24.30 12.30
CA ARG A 163 4.98 23.43 12.33
C ARG A 163 4.70 22.19 11.45
N PRO A 164 5.66 21.36 11.04
CA PRO A 164 7.14 21.49 10.97
C PRO A 164 7.71 22.49 9.93
N PRO A 165 9.05 22.69 9.85
CA PRO A 165 9.69 23.58 8.84
C PRO A 165 9.45 23.18 7.38
N THR A 166 9.35 21.88 7.10
CA THR A 166 8.88 21.35 5.82
C THR A 166 7.91 20.21 6.09
N PHE A 167 7.09 19.83 5.11
CA PHE A 167 6.15 18.72 5.25
C PHE A 167 6.69 17.41 4.68
N LYS A 168 8.02 17.24 4.63
CA LYS A 168 8.66 15.95 4.34
C LYS A 168 8.38 14.97 5.48
N LEU A 169 8.44 13.66 5.21
CA LEU A 169 8.07 12.62 6.17
C LEU A 169 8.83 12.77 7.49
N ALA A 170 10.16 12.85 7.42
CA ALA A 170 11.02 13.00 8.60
C ALA A 170 10.66 14.21 9.47
N ASP A 171 10.30 15.33 8.85
CA ASP A 171 9.93 16.55 9.56
C ASP A 171 8.55 16.44 10.22
N CYS A 172 7.57 15.85 9.53
CA CYS A 172 6.25 15.55 10.11
C CYS A 172 6.36 14.53 11.25
N CYS A 173 7.12 13.46 11.07
CA CYS A 173 7.36 12.45 12.10
C CYS A 173 7.99 13.08 13.34
N ARG A 174 9.04 13.89 13.17
CA ARG A 174 9.68 14.62 14.28
C ARG A 174 8.71 15.55 15.01
N ALA A 175 7.88 16.29 14.28
CA ALA A 175 6.88 17.18 14.88
C ALA A 175 5.78 16.41 15.63
N ALA A 176 5.44 15.21 15.17
CA ALA A 176 4.41 14.35 15.75
C ALA A 176 4.95 13.38 16.83
N GLY A 177 6.26 13.36 17.11
CA GLY A 177 6.88 12.41 18.04
C GLY A 177 6.95 10.97 17.51
N VAL A 178 6.81 10.76 16.20
CA VAL A 178 6.88 9.46 15.52
C VAL A 178 8.32 9.11 15.17
N SER A 179 8.72 7.86 15.40
CA SER A 179 10.07 7.39 15.11
C SER A 179 10.21 6.93 13.66
N LEU A 180 11.02 7.63 12.87
CA LEU A 180 11.40 7.19 11.52
C LEU A 180 12.61 6.23 11.62
N ARG A 181 12.34 4.92 11.55
CA ARG A 181 13.38 3.87 11.54
C ARG A 181 13.54 3.32 10.12
N HIS A 182 14.78 3.04 9.72
CA HIS A 182 15.11 2.56 8.37
C HIS A 182 14.60 3.49 7.26
N ALA A 183 14.90 4.79 7.38
CA ALA A 183 14.54 5.77 6.36
C ALA A 183 15.03 5.33 4.97
N HIS A 184 14.23 5.61 3.94
CA HIS A 184 14.51 5.20 2.55
C HIS A 184 14.48 3.68 2.33
N SER A 185 13.71 2.99 3.17
CA SER A 185 13.12 1.68 2.92
C SER A 185 11.62 1.85 2.76
N ALA A 186 11.04 1.26 1.72
CA ALA A 186 9.61 1.39 1.50
C ALA A 186 8.79 0.93 2.72
N LEU A 187 9.16 -0.20 3.33
CA LEU A 187 8.45 -0.68 4.53
C LEU A 187 8.75 0.16 5.77
N GLY A 188 9.96 0.71 5.90
CA GLY A 188 10.32 1.64 6.98
C GLY A 188 9.50 2.93 6.92
N ASP A 189 9.42 3.52 5.73
CA ASP A 189 8.72 4.78 5.49
C ASP A 189 7.19 4.59 5.52
N ALA A 190 6.67 3.43 5.07
CA ALA A 190 5.27 3.06 5.22
C ALA A 190 4.87 2.90 6.71
N ARG A 191 5.71 2.30 7.56
CA ARG A 191 5.48 2.20 9.01
C ARG A 191 5.44 3.56 9.67
N ALA A 192 6.42 4.42 9.39
CA ALA A 192 6.44 5.78 9.92
C ALA A 192 5.23 6.59 9.44
N THR A 193 4.82 6.40 8.18
CA THR A 193 3.61 7.02 7.63
C THR A 193 2.34 6.49 8.31
N ALA A 194 2.29 5.21 8.67
CA ALA A 194 1.16 4.62 9.39
C ALA A 194 1.04 5.17 10.81
N GLU A 195 2.15 5.25 11.54
CA GLU A 195 2.19 5.88 12.87
C GLU A 195 1.78 7.36 12.80
N LEU A 196 2.30 8.10 11.82
CA LEU A 196 1.93 9.50 11.58
C LEU A 196 0.44 9.64 11.23
N PHE A 197 -0.11 8.74 10.44
CA PHE A 197 -1.54 8.74 10.12
C PHE A 197 -2.40 8.42 11.35
N GLY A 198 -1.93 7.56 12.26
CA GLY A 198 -2.53 7.35 13.58
C GLY A 198 -2.67 8.65 14.37
N VAL A 199 -1.61 9.46 14.44
CA VAL A 199 -1.67 10.79 15.08
C VAL A 199 -2.72 11.69 14.41
N TYR A 200 -2.86 11.63 13.09
CA TYR A 200 -3.88 12.41 12.38
C TYR A 200 -5.30 11.90 12.65
N LEU A 201 -5.49 10.59 12.80
CA LEU A 201 -6.77 10.00 13.21
C LEU A 201 -7.16 10.51 14.61
N ASP A 202 -6.22 10.52 15.55
CA ASP A 202 -6.45 11.03 16.91
C ASP A 202 -6.83 12.51 16.90
N ILE A 203 -6.07 13.35 16.17
CA ILE A 203 -6.38 14.77 16.00
C ILE A 203 -7.77 14.94 15.38
N ALA A 204 -8.07 14.23 14.29
CA ALA A 204 -9.35 14.33 13.60
C ALA A 204 -10.53 13.89 14.49
N SER A 205 -10.33 12.88 15.35
CA SER A 205 -11.35 12.43 16.30
C SER A 205 -11.67 13.46 17.39
N ALA A 206 -10.73 14.36 17.69
CA ALA A 206 -10.90 15.45 18.65
C ALA A 206 -11.53 16.71 18.03
N LEU A 207 -11.66 16.77 16.69
CA LEU A 207 -12.31 17.88 16.00
C LEU A 207 -13.81 17.61 15.82
N ASP A 208 -14.63 18.64 16.00
CA ASP A 208 -16.06 18.57 15.67
C ASP A 208 -16.26 18.50 14.14
N GLY A 209 -16.59 17.31 13.63
CA GLY A 209 -16.92 17.10 12.22
C GLY A 209 -16.34 15.81 11.63
N PRO A 210 -16.70 15.47 10.39
CA PRO A 210 -16.15 14.30 9.73
C PRO A 210 -14.65 14.51 9.44
N ALA A 211 -13.86 13.43 9.55
CA ALA A 211 -12.44 13.48 9.20
C ALA A 211 -12.26 14.04 7.77
N PRO A 212 -11.17 14.80 7.50
CA PRO A 212 -10.96 15.43 6.18
C PRO A 212 -10.95 14.45 4.99
N TRP A 213 -10.72 13.17 5.25
CA TRP A 213 -10.69 12.09 4.25
C TRP A 213 -11.92 11.18 4.26
N SER A 214 -12.93 11.46 5.08
CA SER A 214 -14.16 10.65 5.20
C SER A 214 -14.81 10.32 3.84
N GLY A 215 -14.90 11.28 2.93
CA GLY A 215 -15.46 11.06 1.58
C GLY A 215 -14.64 10.11 0.69
N ALA A 216 -13.35 9.90 0.99
CA ALA A 216 -12.48 9.00 0.23
C ALA A 216 -12.66 7.53 0.65
N GLY A 217 -12.99 7.25 1.92
CA GLY A 217 -13.18 5.90 2.44
C GLY A 217 -14.31 5.16 1.71
N GLY A 218 -15.49 5.78 1.59
CA GLY A 218 -16.62 5.17 0.87
C GLY A 218 -16.34 4.88 -0.61
N ARG A 219 -15.48 5.67 -1.26
CA ARG A 219 -15.04 5.38 -2.64
C ARG A 219 -14.07 4.19 -2.70
N ALA A 220 -13.26 3.99 -1.68
CA ALA A 220 -12.28 2.91 -1.63
C ALA A 220 -12.91 1.52 -1.54
N GLU A 221 -13.98 1.38 -0.74
CA GLU A 221 -14.74 0.14 -0.61
C GLU A 221 -15.36 -0.33 -1.93
N HIS A 222 -15.75 0.62 -2.78
CA HIS A 222 -16.44 0.37 -4.04
C HIS A 222 -15.50 0.48 -5.26
N TYR A 223 -14.20 0.72 -5.05
CA TYR A 223 -13.25 0.87 -6.15
C TYR A 223 -13.04 -0.46 -6.88
N ALA A 224 -13.27 -0.45 -8.19
CA ALA A 224 -13.25 -1.65 -9.01
C ALA A 224 -11.81 -2.09 -9.35
N TRP A 225 -11.15 -2.75 -8.40
CA TRP A 225 -9.84 -3.36 -8.63
C TRP A 225 -9.93 -4.55 -9.61
N PRO A 226 -8.93 -4.73 -10.50
CA PRO A 226 -8.83 -5.92 -11.35
C PRO A 226 -8.92 -7.23 -10.55
N VAL A 227 -9.58 -8.24 -11.12
CA VAL A 227 -9.82 -9.55 -10.52
C VAL A 227 -9.25 -10.67 -11.38
N GLY A 228 -9.06 -11.87 -10.80
CA GLY A 228 -8.60 -13.04 -11.55
C GLY A 228 -7.11 -13.04 -11.90
N LEU A 229 -6.35 -12.09 -11.35
CA LEU A 229 -4.90 -12.07 -11.43
C LEU A 229 -4.35 -13.15 -10.48
N ALA A 230 -3.70 -14.15 -11.06
CA ALA A 230 -3.08 -15.23 -10.31
C ALA A 230 -1.56 -15.01 -10.32
N ASP A 231 -0.97 -14.95 -9.13
CA ASP A 231 0.48 -14.90 -8.99
C ASP A 231 1.06 -16.30 -9.25
N PRO A 232 2.29 -16.40 -9.78
CA PRO A 232 3.05 -17.65 -9.71
C PRO A 232 3.16 -18.11 -8.25
N VAL A 233 2.99 -19.42 -8.04
CA VAL A 233 2.99 -20.03 -6.70
C VAL A 233 4.34 -19.79 -5.98
N ASP A 234 5.43 -19.67 -6.74
CA ASP A 234 6.81 -19.70 -6.23
C ASP A 234 7.56 -18.34 -6.34
N ALA A 235 6.88 -17.23 -6.62
CA ALA A 235 7.56 -15.93 -6.67
C ALA A 235 8.10 -15.57 -5.26
N PRO A 236 9.44 -15.46 -5.08
CA PRO A 236 10.01 -15.16 -3.77
C PRO A 236 9.66 -13.73 -3.38
N LEU A 237 9.22 -13.50 -2.15
CA LEU A 237 9.16 -12.14 -1.61
C LEU A 237 10.52 -11.88 -0.96
N LEU A 238 11.28 -10.94 -1.53
CA LEU A 238 12.58 -10.55 -1.01
C LEU A 238 12.43 -9.25 -0.23
N LEU A 239 12.68 -9.31 1.07
CA LEU A 239 12.81 -8.10 1.89
C LEU A 239 14.29 -7.71 1.93
N ARG A 240 14.54 -6.42 2.20
CA ARG A 240 15.89 -5.96 2.51
C ARG A 240 16.46 -6.77 3.68
N SER A 241 17.75 -7.10 3.57
CA SER A 241 18.55 -7.69 4.65
C SER A 241 18.82 -6.69 5.76
#